data_AF-H0GIE5-F1
#
_entry.id   AF-H0GIE5-F1
#
_cell.length_a   1.000
_cell.length_b   1.000
_cell.length_c   1.000
_cell.angle_alpha   90.00
_cell.angle_beta   90.00
_cell.angle_gamma   90.00
#
_symmetry.space_group_name_H-M   'P 1'
#
loop_
_entity.id
_entity.type
_entity.pdbx_description
1 polymer ?
#
loop_
_entity_poly.entity_id
_entity_poly.type
_entity_poly.pdbx_seq_one_letter_code
_entity_poly.pdbx_strand_id
1 'polypeptide(L)'
;WKEYIDFKPQLNNDLSYKQYQRCYAYFSSSLYNVHRDWKKVTGYGKRLAILPPDYVSNYTNEYLSWPEPEEVSDPLEAQRLMAIHQEKCRQEGTFKRLALPA
;
A
#
# COMPACT_ATOMS: atom_id res chain seq x y z
N TRP A 1 -16.67 2.47 -4.34
CA TRP A 1 -17.36 3.44 -3.44
C TRP A 1 -18.84 3.15 -3.33
N LYS A 2 -19.64 3.26 -4.41
CA LYS A 2 -21.10 3.08 -4.36
C LYS A 2 -21.52 1.76 -3.69
N GLU A 3 -20.97 0.63 -4.11
CA GLU A 3 -21.20 -0.68 -3.49
C GLU A 3 -20.74 -0.73 -2.02
N TYR A 4 -19.64 -0.06 -1.69
CA TYR A 4 -19.08 -0.05 -0.33
C TYR A 4 -20.00 0.67 0.66
N ILE A 5 -20.58 1.80 0.26
CA ILE A 5 -21.53 2.54 1.11
C ILE A 5 -22.95 1.96 1.10
N ASP A 6 -23.32 1.22 0.06
CA ASP A 6 -24.57 0.44 0.07
C ASP A 6 -24.55 -0.61 1.19
N PHE A 7 -23.42 -1.31 1.33
CA PHE A 7 -23.20 -2.26 2.43
C PHE A 7 -22.91 -1.59 3.79
N LYS A 8 -22.18 -0.47 3.82
CA LYS A 8 -21.85 0.30 5.04
C LYS A 8 -22.28 1.77 4.93
N PRO A 9 -23.58 2.07 5.11
CA PRO A 9 -24.11 3.43 4.95
C PRO A 9 -23.51 4.46 5.90
N GLN A 10 -22.95 4.06 7.05
CA GLN A 10 -22.29 4.96 7.99
C GLN A 10 -21.07 5.69 7.39
N LEU A 11 -20.48 5.10 6.34
CA LEU A 11 -19.37 5.69 5.60
C LEU A 11 -19.82 6.68 4.53
N ASN A 12 -21.13 6.84 4.27
CA ASN A 12 -21.64 7.80 3.30
C ASN A 12 -21.60 9.23 3.83
N ASN A 13 -20.40 9.72 4.09
CA ASN A 13 -20.12 11.06 4.57
C ASN A 13 -18.87 11.61 3.86
N ASP A 14 -18.74 12.94 3.87
CA ASP A 14 -17.68 13.63 3.13
C ASP A 14 -16.27 13.22 3.58
N LEU A 15 -16.07 13.00 4.88
CA LEU A 15 -14.77 12.62 5.44
C LEU A 15 -14.34 11.25 4.92
N SER A 16 -15.21 10.24 5.06
CA SER A 16 -14.95 8.88 4.59
C SER A 16 -14.78 8.83 3.07
N TYR A 17 -15.52 9.65 2.31
CA TYR A 17 -15.33 9.76 0.87
C TYR A 17 -13.94 10.28 0.52
N LYS A 18 -13.48 11.35 1.18
CA LYS A 18 -12.12 11.90 0.99
C LYS A 18 -11.04 10.93 1.43
N GLN A 19 -11.24 10.21 2.54
CA GLN A 19 -10.32 9.16 2.98
C GLN A 19 -10.22 8.04 1.94
N TYR A 20 -11.36 7.55 1.42
CA TYR A 20 -11.38 6.49 0.41
C TYR A 20 -10.65 6.92 -0.88
N GLN A 21 -10.83 8.18 -1.33
CA GLN A 21 -10.08 8.74 -2.46
C GLN A 21 -8.56 8.69 -2.23
N ARG A 22 -8.10 9.07 -1.03
CA ARG A 22 -6.68 9.09 -0.67
C ARG A 22 -6.08 7.70 -0.45
N CYS A 23 -6.89 6.73 -0.03
CA CYS A 23 -6.49 5.33 0.16
C CYS A 23 -6.42 4.56 -1.16
N TYR A 24 -7.19 4.97 -2.18
CA TYR A 24 -7.38 4.20 -3.41
C TYR A 24 -6.08 3.85 -4.14
N ALA A 25 -5.07 4.73 -4.11
CA ALA A 25 -3.76 4.48 -4.71
C ALA A 25 -2.91 3.45 -3.95
N TYR A 26 -3.20 3.20 -2.67
CA TYR A 26 -2.39 2.35 -1.79
C TYR A 26 -2.87 0.91 -1.64
N PHE A 27 -4.09 0.58 -2.08
CA PHE A 27 -4.54 -0.82 -2.03
C PHE A 27 -3.53 -1.71 -2.76
N SER A 28 -3.11 -2.82 -2.16
CA SER A 28 -2.29 -3.79 -2.90
C SER A 28 -3.18 -4.46 -3.95
N SER A 29 -2.76 -4.42 -5.21
CA SER A 29 -3.50 -5.08 -6.30
C SER A 29 -3.24 -6.58 -6.37
N SER A 30 -2.13 -7.05 -5.80
CA SER A 30 -1.74 -8.47 -5.81
C SER A 30 -1.83 -9.12 -4.43
N LEU A 31 -1.98 -8.35 -3.35
CA LEU A 31 -1.95 -8.84 -1.96
C LEU A 31 -0.64 -9.54 -1.55
N TYR A 32 0.38 -9.55 -2.40
CA TYR A 32 1.69 -10.10 -2.10
C TYR A 32 2.38 -9.31 -0.98
N ASN A 33 3.02 -10.03 -0.07
CA ASN A 33 4.00 -9.45 0.83
C ASN A 33 5.26 -9.06 0.04
N VAL A 34 5.71 -7.83 0.19
CA VAL A 34 6.90 -7.31 -0.50
C VAL A 34 8.16 -7.70 0.27
N HIS A 35 8.97 -8.59 -0.30
CA HIS A 35 10.13 -9.20 0.38
C HIS A 35 11.15 -8.16 0.85
N ARG A 36 11.52 -7.23 -0.03
CA ARG A 36 12.46 -6.13 0.31
C ARG A 36 11.98 -5.31 1.50
N ASP A 37 10.69 -4.99 1.57
CA ASP A 37 10.16 -4.14 2.60
C ASP A 37 10.16 -4.86 3.95
N TRP A 38 9.79 -6.15 3.98
CA TRP A 38 9.97 -7.03 5.14
C TRP A 38 11.42 -7.11 5.62
N LYS A 39 12.39 -7.26 4.71
CA LYS A 39 13.81 -7.26 5.06
C LYS A 39 14.24 -5.96 5.74
N LYS A 40 13.77 -4.81 5.22
CA LYS A 40 14.06 -3.48 5.79
C LYS A 40 13.43 -3.30 7.17
N VAL A 41 12.14 -3.60 7.34
CA VAL A 41 11.47 -3.39 8.63
C VAL A 41 11.93 -4.37 9.70
N THR A 42 12.28 -5.60 9.34
CA THR A 42 12.92 -6.55 10.25
C THR A 42 14.29 -6.04 10.72
N GLY A 43 15.13 -5.53 9.80
CA GLY A 43 16.40 -4.90 10.17
C GLY A 43 16.21 -3.67 11.06
N TYR A 44 15.20 -2.86 10.76
CA TYR A 44 14.86 -1.69 11.57
C TYR A 44 14.37 -2.07 12.97
N GLY A 45 13.52 -3.09 13.10
CA GLY A 45 13.06 -3.59 14.40
C GLY A 45 14.21 -4.14 15.26
N LYS A 46 15.19 -4.82 14.64
CA LYS A 46 16.42 -5.25 15.33
C LYS A 46 17.24 -4.05 15.82
N ARG A 47 17.40 -3.02 14.99
CA ARG A 47 18.07 -1.77 15.37
C ARG A 47 17.37 -1.06 16.54
N LEU A 48 16.05 -1.09 16.57
CA LEU A 48 15.25 -0.51 17.67
C LEU A 48 15.21 -1.39 18.93
N ALA A 49 15.87 -2.56 18.92
CA ALA A 49 15.85 -3.54 20.01
C ALA A 49 14.44 -4.04 20.39
N ILE A 50 13.48 -3.99 19.46
CA ILE A 50 12.14 -4.55 19.63
C ILE A 50 11.99 -5.93 18.96
N LEU A 51 12.97 -6.33 18.14
CA LEU A 51 13.09 -7.66 17.57
C LEU A 51 14.43 -8.28 17.99
N PRO A 52 14.45 -9.57 18.38
CA PRO A 52 15.69 -10.30 18.65
C PRO A 52 16.66 -10.31 17.45
N PRO A 53 17.98 -10.40 17.67
CA PRO A 53 18.98 -10.44 16.60
C PRO A 53 18.77 -11.58 15.59
N ASP A 54 18.24 -12.72 16.04
CA ASP A 54 17.95 -13.93 15.27
C ASP A 54 16.53 -13.95 14.67
N TYR A 55 15.73 -12.89 14.86
CA TYR A 55 14.37 -12.83 14.34
C TYR A 55 14.30 -13.02 12.82
N VAL A 56 13.36 -13.85 12.39
CA VAL A 56 13.01 -14.12 10.98
C VAL A 56 11.63 -13.54 10.70
N SER A 57 11.48 -12.83 9.57
CA SER A 57 10.20 -12.24 9.15
C SER A 57 9.09 -13.29 9.07
N ASN A 58 7.93 -12.97 9.62
CA ASN A 58 6.80 -13.88 9.82
C ASN A 58 5.67 -13.64 8.81
N TYR A 59 5.97 -13.72 7.52
CA TYR A 59 4.97 -13.65 6.44
C TYR A 59 5.13 -14.82 5.47
N THR A 60 4.06 -15.12 4.73
CA THR A 60 4.06 -16.11 3.64
C THR A 60 3.20 -15.62 2.49
N ASN A 61 3.63 -15.94 1.26
CA ASN A 61 2.86 -15.75 0.03
C ASN A 61 2.32 -17.08 -0.53
N GLU A 62 2.56 -18.22 0.14
CA GLU A 62 2.28 -19.59 -0.35
C GLU A 62 0.80 -19.84 -0.65
N TYR A 63 -0.10 -19.06 -0.06
CA TYR A 63 -1.55 -19.19 -0.23
C TYR A 63 -2.12 -18.30 -1.35
N LEU A 64 -1.28 -17.47 -2.00
CA LEU A 64 -1.70 -16.67 -3.15
C LEU A 64 -1.61 -17.53 -4.41
N SER A 65 -2.71 -17.61 -5.15
CA SER A 65 -2.86 -18.52 -6.30
C SER A 65 -2.68 -17.83 -7.66
N TRP A 66 -2.26 -16.56 -7.67
CA TRP A 66 -2.00 -15.78 -8.88
C TRP A 66 -0.52 -15.35 -8.90
N PRO A 67 0.04 -14.92 -10.05
CA PRO A 67 1.46 -14.63 -10.17
C PRO A 67 1.95 -13.51 -9.24
N GLU A 68 3.18 -13.68 -8.74
CA GLU A 68 3.91 -12.64 -8.02
C GLU A 68 4.32 -11.53 -8.99
N PRO A 69 3.99 -10.26 -8.69
CA PRO A 69 4.46 -9.15 -9.51
C PRO A 69 5.98 -8.96 -9.33
N GLU A 70 6.62 -8.39 -10.35
CA GLU A 70 8.02 -7.99 -10.23
C GLU A 70 8.19 -6.93 -9.15
N GLU A 71 9.27 -7.04 -8.36
CA GLU A 71 9.59 -6.01 -7.38
C GLU A 71 9.90 -4.69 -8.11
N VAL A 72 9.36 -3.59 -7.57
CA VAL A 72 9.63 -2.25 -8.09
C VAL A 72 11.13 -1.97 -8.05
N SER A 73 11.70 -1.74 -9.23
CA SER A 73 13.13 -1.51 -9.48
C SER A 73 13.65 -0.23 -8.83
N ASP A 74 12.87 0.86 -8.91
CA ASP A 74 13.15 2.13 -8.22
C ASP A 74 12.03 2.54 -7.25
N PRO A 75 12.12 2.11 -5.97
CA PRO A 75 11.13 2.42 -4.96
C PRO A 75 11.12 3.89 -4.56
N LEU A 76 12.24 4.59 -4.71
CA LEU A 76 12.34 6.01 -4.36
C LEU A 76 11.57 6.85 -5.38
N GLU A 77 11.72 6.53 -6.67
CA GLU A 77 10.93 7.17 -7.71
C GLU A 77 9.44 6.83 -7.57
N ALA A 78 9.10 5.58 -7.29
CA ALA A 78 7.70 5.20 -7.00
C ALA A 78 7.12 5.97 -5.81
N GLN A 79 7.89 6.20 -4.75
CA GLN A 79 7.48 7.03 -3.61
C GLN A 79 7.31 8.50 -3.99
N ARG A 80 8.21 9.06 -4.82
CA ARG A 80 8.11 10.43 -5.32
C ARG A 80 6.84 10.61 -6.16
N LEU A 81 6.56 9.68 -7.07
CA LEU A 81 5.35 9.69 -7.90
C LEU A 81 4.08 9.53 -7.05
N MET A 82 4.13 8.70 -6.01
CA MET A 82 3.03 8.58 -5.04
C MET A 82 2.78 9.89 -4.30
N ALA A 83 3.82 10.60 -3.86
CA ALA A 83 3.66 11.89 -3.20
C ALA A 83 2.97 12.93 -4.10
N ILE A 84 3.39 13.02 -5.38
CA ILE A 84 2.76 13.87 -6.39
C ILE A 84 1.30 13.49 -6.61
N HIS A 85 1.02 12.19 -6.71
CA HIS A 85 -0.33 11.66 -6.87
C HIS A 85 -1.24 12.06 -5.71
N GLN A 86 -0.77 11.90 -4.47
CA GLN A 86 -1.56 12.24 -3.28
C GLN A 86 -1.84 13.73 -3.15
N GLU A 87 -0.90 14.58 -3.57
CA GLU A 87 -1.12 16.02 -3.64
C GLU A 87 -2.17 16.38 -4.69
N LYS A 88 -2.12 15.75 -5.87
CA LYS A 88 -3.18 15.91 -6.88
C LYS A 88 -4.55 15.44 -6.38
N CYS A 89 -4.61 14.31 -5.68
CA CYS A 89 -5.84 13.82 -5.07
C CYS A 89 -6.41 14.78 -4.02
N ARG A 90 -5.57 15.52 -3.30
CA ARG A 90 -6.01 16.58 -2.35
C ARG A 90 -6.80 17.68 -3.07
N GLN A 91 -6.34 18.09 -4.25
CA GLN A 91 -6.91 19.19 -5.02
C GLN A 91 -8.14 18.77 -5.84
N GLU A 92 -8.07 17.61 -6.51
CA GLU A 92 -9.05 17.20 -7.51
C GLU A 92 -10.06 16.15 -7.00
N GLY A 93 -9.71 15.39 -5.95
CA GLY A 93 -10.54 14.29 -5.43
C GLY A 93 -10.83 13.20 -6.46
N THR A 94 -9.84 12.34 -6.75
CA THR A 94 -9.96 11.30 -7.79
C THR A 94 -9.82 9.88 -7.24
N PHE A 95 -10.34 8.89 -7.99
CA PHE A 95 -10.07 7.45 -7.80
C PHE A 95 -9.12 6.96 -8.88
N LYS A 96 -7.84 7.31 -8.76
CA LYS A 96 -6.81 6.89 -9.72
C LYS A 96 -5.78 6.01 -9.03
N ARG A 97 -5.34 4.97 -9.74
CA ARG A 97 -4.19 4.16 -9.33
C ARG A 97 -2.92 4.84 -9.81
N LEU A 98 -1.82 4.64 -9.10
CA LEU A 98 -0.52 5.06 -9.59
C LEU A 98 -0.13 4.16 -10.77
N ALA A 99 0.16 4.75 -11.92
CA ALA A 99 0.80 4.04 -13.02
C ALA A 99 2.30 4.05 -12.74
N LEU A 100 2.86 2.88 -12.43
CA LEU A 100 4.30 2.73 -12.32
C LEU A 100 4.87 2.57 -13.73
N PRO A 101 5.98 3.24 -14.07
CA PRO A 101 6.71 2.92 -15.29
C PRO A 101 7.13 1.44 -15.24
N ALA A 102 6.97 0.76 -16.37
CA ALA A 102 7.43 -0.61 -16.57
C ALA A 102 8.96 -0.69 -16.46
#